data_AF-A0A933Y9K9-F1
#
_entry.id   AF-A0A933Y9K9-F1
#
_cell.length_a   1.000
_cell.length_b   1.000
_cell.length_c   1.000
_cell.angle_alpha   90.00
_cell.angle_beta   90.00
_cell.angle_gamma   90.00
#
_symmetry.space_group_name_H-M   'P 1'
#
loop_
_entity.id
_entity.type
_entity.pdbx_description
1 polymer ?
#
loop_
_entity_poly.entity_id
_entity_poly.type
_entity_poly.pdbx_seq_one_letter_code
_entity_poly.pdbx_strand_id
1 'polypeptide(L)'
;MSRSFIQLAGYLGTLIAFFALLLPSVPVSAVVLSKASSITGQGSVVGTLSVTVTKSFLIDHPLDPKNKLLYHYNLESPDIMNIYDGIVVLDSNGEARIDLPDYFFALNKDFRYLATPLGAPMPDLHLSSEVHRKFLWILGPPSIVLAGGVPGGRVSWQVTGIRHDPYVLAHPIITEVEKGPDALADKGEYLLPEYYEKK
;
A
#
# COMPACT_ATOMS: atom_id res chain seq x y z
N MET A 1 14.29 10.97 -59.90
CA MET A 1 13.04 11.72 -59.66
C MET A 1 12.01 10.76 -59.08
N SER A 2 11.87 10.68 -57.76
CA SER A 2 10.76 9.99 -57.11
C SER A 2 10.12 10.96 -56.13
N ARG A 3 8.79 11.05 -56.20
CA ARG A 3 7.94 11.95 -55.41
C ARG A 3 7.65 11.27 -54.07
N SER A 4 7.98 11.93 -52.98
CA SER A 4 7.46 11.57 -51.64
C SER A 4 6.15 12.31 -51.43
N PHE A 5 5.04 11.56 -51.30
CA PHE A 5 3.76 12.07 -50.83
C PHE A 5 3.83 12.21 -49.30
N ILE A 6 3.62 13.42 -48.78
CA ILE A 6 3.32 13.64 -47.37
C ILE A 6 1.80 13.61 -47.24
N GLN A 7 1.29 12.63 -46.51
CA GLN A 7 -0.12 12.48 -46.18
C GLN A 7 -0.44 13.43 -45.02
N LEU A 8 -1.21 14.50 -45.30
CA LEU A 8 -1.75 15.41 -44.30
C LEU A 8 -2.94 14.75 -43.60
N ALA A 9 -2.76 14.33 -42.35
CA ALA A 9 -3.86 14.10 -41.42
C ALA A 9 -4.09 15.41 -40.63
N GLY A 10 -5.17 16.12 -40.96
CA GLY A 10 -5.51 17.40 -40.34
C GLY A 10 -5.93 17.24 -38.88
N TYR A 11 -5.28 18.00 -37.99
CA TYR A 11 -5.86 18.35 -36.70
C TYR A 11 -6.61 19.68 -36.87
N LEU A 12 -7.94 19.67 -36.65
CA LEU A 12 -8.68 20.88 -36.34
C LEU A 12 -8.29 21.29 -34.90
N GLY A 13 -7.13 21.91 -34.74
CA GLY A 13 -6.69 22.51 -33.49
C GLY A 13 -7.24 23.92 -33.38
N THR A 14 -8.15 24.16 -32.45
CA THR A 14 -8.50 25.52 -32.03
C THR A 14 -7.21 26.21 -31.57
N LEU A 15 -6.81 27.28 -32.26
CA LEU A 15 -5.66 28.10 -31.88
C LEU A 15 -6.02 28.83 -30.57
N ILE A 16 -5.68 28.27 -29.42
CA ILE A 16 -5.76 28.99 -28.14
C ILE A 16 -4.51 29.86 -28.06
N ALA A 17 -4.67 31.16 -28.32
CA ALA A 17 -3.64 32.14 -28.04
C ALA A 17 -3.44 32.23 -26.51
N PHE A 18 -2.28 31.81 -26.01
CA PHE A 18 -1.89 32.07 -24.62
C PHE A 18 -1.57 33.56 -24.48
N PHE A 19 -2.52 34.32 -23.95
CA PHE A 19 -2.21 35.61 -23.32
C PHE A 19 -1.58 35.31 -21.97
N ALA A 20 -0.28 35.59 -21.82
CA ALA A 20 0.38 35.56 -20.52
C ALA A 20 -0.09 36.77 -19.71
N LEU A 21 -1.25 36.64 -19.07
CA LEU A 21 -1.71 37.57 -18.06
C LEU A 21 -0.93 37.26 -16.77
N LEU A 22 -0.03 38.15 -16.37
CA LEU A 22 0.59 38.16 -15.04
C LEU A 22 -0.49 38.51 -14.01
N LEU A 23 -1.33 37.53 -13.67
CA LEU A 23 -2.24 37.63 -12.54
C LEU A 23 -1.45 37.33 -11.26
N PRO A 24 -1.71 38.06 -10.15
CA PRO A 24 -1.16 37.69 -8.86
C PRO A 24 -1.63 36.26 -8.54
N SER A 25 -0.71 35.44 -8.02
CA SER A 25 -1.02 34.07 -7.60
C SER A 25 -2.02 34.11 -6.45
N VAL A 26 -3.29 33.81 -6.74
CA VAL A 26 -4.30 33.58 -5.70
C VAL A 26 -4.18 32.13 -5.26
N PRO A 27 -4.03 31.83 -3.96
CA PRO A 27 -4.03 30.46 -3.49
C PRO A 27 -5.40 29.83 -3.76
N VAL A 28 -5.42 28.75 -4.54
CA VAL A 28 -6.61 27.91 -4.70
C VAL A 28 -6.64 26.96 -3.51
N SER A 29 -7.69 27.04 -2.69
CA SER A 29 -7.84 26.20 -1.49
C SER A 29 -8.44 24.82 -1.78
N ALA A 30 -9.19 24.67 -2.88
CA ALA A 30 -9.79 23.40 -3.27
C ALA A 30 -9.98 23.30 -4.79
N VAL A 31 -9.80 22.10 -5.34
CA VAL A 31 -10.08 21.75 -6.74
C VAL A 31 -10.97 20.52 -6.75
N VAL A 32 -12.09 20.58 -7.48
CA VAL A 32 -13.00 19.45 -7.67
C VAL A 32 -12.91 18.97 -9.11
N LEU A 33 -12.58 17.69 -9.29
CA LEU A 33 -12.54 17.02 -10.59
C LEU A 33 -13.75 16.09 -10.69
N SER A 34 -14.81 16.54 -11.37
CA SER A 34 -16.09 15.81 -11.49
C SER A 34 -16.15 14.81 -12.65
N LYS A 35 -15.08 14.72 -13.43
CA LYS A 35 -14.95 13.79 -14.57
C LYS A 35 -13.60 13.09 -14.52
N ALA A 36 -13.47 12.05 -15.35
CA ALA A 36 -12.22 11.35 -15.56
C ALA A 36 -11.07 12.34 -15.79
N SER A 37 -10.05 12.23 -14.95
CA SER A 37 -8.89 13.10 -14.92
C SER A 37 -7.65 12.25 -14.73
N SER A 38 -6.54 12.64 -15.36
CA SER A 38 -5.26 11.93 -15.25
C SER A 38 -4.14 12.88 -14.87
N ILE A 39 -3.23 12.39 -14.04
CA ILE A 39 -1.96 13.05 -13.73
C ILE A 39 -0.89 12.28 -14.50
N THR A 40 -0.25 12.93 -15.48
CA THR A 40 0.90 12.37 -16.19
C THR A 40 2.16 12.95 -15.56
N GLY A 41 2.99 12.08 -14.96
CA GLY A 41 4.15 12.49 -14.17
C GLY A 41 4.01 12.16 -12.68
N GLN A 42 4.78 12.84 -11.84
CA GLN A 42 4.81 12.59 -10.39
C GLN A 42 3.72 13.39 -9.68
N GLY A 43 2.93 12.72 -8.84
CA GLY A 43 1.99 13.34 -7.91
C GLY A 43 2.34 12.95 -6.48
N SER A 44 2.19 13.89 -5.55
CA SER A 44 2.32 13.63 -4.11
C SER A 44 1.06 14.09 -3.40
N VAL A 45 0.55 13.25 -2.50
CA VAL A 45 -0.56 13.58 -1.60
C VAL A 45 0.00 13.66 -0.20
N VAL A 46 -0.08 14.84 0.42
CA VAL A 46 0.22 15.04 1.84
C VAL A 46 -1.10 15.01 2.59
N GLY A 47 -1.33 13.94 3.35
CA GLY A 47 -2.59 13.68 4.07
C GLY A 47 -3.23 12.36 3.68
N THR A 48 -4.56 12.28 3.84
CA THR A 48 -5.34 11.06 3.56
C THR A 48 -5.85 11.05 2.11
N LEU A 49 -5.73 9.89 1.45
CA LEU A 49 -6.35 9.63 0.15
C LEU A 49 -7.46 8.58 0.32
N SER A 50 -8.72 9.01 0.23
CA SER A 50 -9.89 8.14 0.27
C SER A 50 -10.29 7.74 -1.15
N VAL A 51 -10.50 6.44 -1.39
CA VAL A 51 -10.86 5.90 -2.72
C VAL A 51 -12.06 4.99 -2.58
N THR A 52 -13.16 5.28 -3.27
CA THR A 52 -14.44 4.58 -3.11
C THR A 52 -14.45 3.17 -3.69
N VAL A 53 -13.71 2.92 -4.79
CA VAL A 53 -13.84 1.68 -5.57
C VAL A 53 -12.59 0.81 -5.46
N THR A 54 -11.47 1.23 -6.05
CA THR A 54 -10.22 0.45 -6.01
C THR A 54 -8.99 1.35 -5.95
N LYS A 55 -8.00 0.93 -5.15
CA LYS A 55 -6.65 1.51 -5.15
C LYS A 55 -5.72 0.56 -5.90
N SER A 56 -5.58 0.76 -7.21
CA SER A 56 -4.83 -0.14 -8.09
C SER A 56 -3.39 0.34 -8.37
N PHE A 57 -2.51 -0.63 -8.61
CA PHE A 57 -1.22 -0.47 -9.25
C PHE A 57 -1.31 -1.08 -10.65
N LEU A 58 -0.93 -0.31 -11.67
CA LEU A 58 -1.07 -0.69 -13.07
C LEU A 58 0.29 -0.61 -13.77
N ILE A 59 0.67 -1.70 -14.44
CA ILE A 59 1.86 -1.79 -15.29
C ILE A 59 1.55 -2.59 -16.56
N ASP A 60 2.44 -2.50 -17.54
CA ASP A 60 2.47 -3.45 -18.65
C ASP A 60 2.71 -4.87 -18.12
N HIS A 61 2.05 -5.85 -18.71
CA HIS A 61 2.18 -7.24 -18.27
C HIS A 61 3.63 -7.73 -18.50
N PRO A 62 4.33 -8.27 -17.47
CA PRO A 62 5.76 -8.57 -17.58
C PRO A 62 6.11 -9.66 -18.62
N LEU A 63 5.17 -10.56 -18.93
CA LEU A 63 5.35 -11.60 -19.94
C LEU A 63 4.80 -11.23 -21.33
N ASP A 64 4.01 -10.16 -21.45
CA ASP A 64 3.37 -9.76 -22.72
C ASP A 64 3.06 -8.25 -22.74
N PRO A 65 4.10 -7.39 -22.63
CA PRO A 65 3.91 -5.97 -22.33
C PRO A 65 3.27 -5.18 -23.49
N LYS A 66 3.36 -5.69 -24.72
CA LYS A 66 2.76 -5.00 -25.89
C LYS A 66 1.26 -5.21 -26.02
N ASN A 67 0.71 -6.26 -25.40
CA ASN A 67 -0.68 -6.67 -25.64
C ASN A 67 -1.52 -6.75 -24.35
N LYS A 68 -0.91 -6.70 -23.16
CA LYS A 68 -1.62 -6.88 -21.89
C LYS A 68 -1.18 -5.88 -20.84
N LEU A 69 -2.16 -5.49 -20.02
CA LEU A 69 -1.96 -4.75 -18.78
C LEU A 69 -2.10 -5.71 -17.59
N LEU A 70 -1.37 -5.44 -16.52
CA LEU A 70 -1.45 -6.15 -15.25
C LEU A 70 -1.88 -5.18 -14.16
N TYR A 71 -2.97 -5.52 -13.48
CA TYR A 71 -3.50 -4.78 -12.33
C TYR A 71 -3.21 -5.55 -11.04
N HIS A 72 -2.68 -4.84 -10.05
CA HIS A 72 -2.64 -5.28 -8.66
C HIS A 72 -3.48 -4.33 -7.81
N TYR A 73 -3.98 -4.82 -6.70
CA TYR A 73 -4.80 -4.05 -5.77
C TYR A 73 -4.15 -4.05 -4.39
N ASN A 74 -4.27 -2.93 -3.70
CA ASN A 74 -3.74 -2.80 -2.35
C ASN A 74 -4.63 -3.53 -1.34
N LEU A 75 -4.04 -3.95 -0.23
CA LEU A 75 -4.72 -4.64 0.86
C LEU A 75 -5.49 -3.64 1.73
N GLU A 76 -6.72 -4.00 2.09
CA GLU A 76 -7.62 -3.19 2.94
C GLU A 76 -7.85 -3.90 4.28
N SER A 77 -7.79 -3.15 5.37
CA SER A 77 -7.92 -3.63 6.75
C SER A 77 -8.62 -2.57 7.61
N PRO A 78 -9.37 -2.95 8.66
CA PRO A 78 -9.91 -1.99 9.63
C PRO A 78 -8.81 -1.24 10.41
N ASP A 79 -7.59 -1.78 10.47
CA ASP A 79 -6.42 -1.15 11.09
C ASP A 79 -5.35 -0.75 10.05
N ILE A 80 -4.55 0.28 10.36
CA ILE A 80 -3.32 0.56 9.59
C ILE A 80 -2.25 -0.46 9.96
N MET A 81 -1.98 -1.41 9.07
CA MET A 81 -1.06 -2.51 9.30
C MET A 81 0.22 -2.37 8.49
N ASN A 82 1.35 -2.73 9.10
CA ASN A 82 2.59 -3.03 8.37
C ASN A 82 2.86 -4.54 8.43
N ILE A 83 3.27 -5.11 7.30
CA ILE A 83 3.60 -6.52 7.16
C ILE A 83 5.09 -6.63 6.86
N TYR A 84 5.77 -7.50 7.59
CA TYR A 84 7.16 -7.88 7.40
C TYR A 84 7.19 -9.40 7.20
N ASP A 85 7.80 -9.88 6.12
CA ASP A 85 7.80 -11.30 5.80
C ASP A 85 9.11 -11.73 5.13
N GLY A 86 9.29 -13.05 5.06
CA GLY A 86 10.40 -13.64 4.34
C GLY A 86 10.48 -15.14 4.48
N ILE A 87 11.56 -15.71 3.92
CA ILE A 87 11.94 -17.11 4.10
C ILE A 87 13.24 -17.15 4.90
N VAL A 88 13.29 -17.99 5.93
CA VAL A 88 14.51 -18.23 6.72
C VAL A 88 14.92 -19.71 6.65
N VAL A 89 16.22 -19.97 6.77
CA VAL A 89 16.79 -21.31 6.91
C VAL A 89 17.15 -21.52 8.38
N LEU A 90 16.72 -22.64 8.95
CA LEU A 90 17.02 -23.02 10.32
C LEU A 90 18.47 -23.50 10.44
N ASP A 91 19.12 -23.13 11.54
CA ASP A 91 20.51 -23.48 11.84
C ASP A 91 20.69 -24.95 12.27
N SER A 92 21.88 -25.31 12.75
CA SER A 92 22.18 -26.67 13.20
C SER A 92 21.34 -27.16 14.38
N ASN A 93 20.71 -26.25 15.13
CA ASN A 93 19.84 -26.55 16.26
C ASN A 93 18.36 -26.59 15.86
N GLY A 94 18.03 -26.31 14.59
CA GLY A 94 16.65 -26.19 14.15
C GLY A 94 16.01 -24.86 14.56
N GLU A 95 16.82 -23.83 14.78
CA GLU A 95 16.40 -22.50 15.20
C GLU A 95 16.70 -21.44 14.13
N ALA A 96 15.97 -20.33 14.18
CA ALA A 96 16.31 -19.16 13.39
C ALA A 96 15.96 -17.87 14.12
N ARG A 97 16.96 -17.00 14.28
CA ARG A 97 16.77 -15.61 14.67
C ARG A 97 16.52 -14.77 13.42
N ILE A 98 15.42 -14.02 13.43
CA ILE A 98 15.06 -13.10 12.35
C ILE A 98 15.11 -11.69 12.92
N ASP A 99 16.06 -10.89 12.43
CA ASP A 99 16.18 -9.49 12.81
C ASP A 99 15.17 -8.62 12.04
N LEU A 100 14.51 -7.73 12.77
CA LEU A 100 13.56 -6.74 12.24
C LEU A 100 14.23 -5.36 12.21
N PRO A 101 13.73 -4.40 11.41
CA PRO A 101 14.33 -3.08 11.32
C PRO A 101 14.36 -2.34 12.67
N ASP A 102 15.37 -1.50 12.91
CA ASP A 102 15.54 -0.77 14.17
C ASP A 102 14.32 0.11 14.54
N TYR A 103 13.63 0.65 13.52
CA TYR A 103 12.43 1.48 13.69
C TYR A 103 11.17 0.66 14.00
N PHE A 104 11.23 -0.67 14.03
CA PHE A 104 10.05 -1.55 14.11
C PHE A 104 9.13 -1.17 15.27
N PHE A 105 9.67 -0.99 16.47
CA PHE A 105 8.89 -0.60 17.66
C PHE A 105 8.45 0.86 17.69
N ALA A 106 9.17 1.74 16.98
CA ALA A 106 8.78 3.14 16.86
C ALA A 106 7.57 3.30 15.94
N LEU A 107 7.42 2.39 14.97
CA LEU A 107 6.34 2.42 13.99
C LEU A 107 5.19 1.47 14.33
N ASN A 108 5.44 0.35 15.01
CA ASN A 108 4.48 -0.73 15.21
C ASN A 108 4.23 -1.11 16.68
N LYS A 109 3.00 -1.54 16.95
CA LYS A 109 2.50 -2.17 18.18
C LYS A 109 1.57 -3.34 17.83
N ASP A 110 1.05 -4.06 18.83
CA ASP A 110 0.00 -5.08 18.67
C ASP A 110 0.31 -6.11 17.58
N PHE A 111 1.29 -6.99 17.86
CA PHE A 111 1.89 -7.86 16.86
C PHE A 111 1.12 -9.17 16.65
N ARG A 112 1.19 -9.70 15.43
CA ARG A 112 0.68 -11.02 15.04
C ARG A 112 1.77 -11.76 14.27
N TYR A 113 1.84 -13.08 14.43
CA TYR A 113 2.91 -13.91 13.85
C TYR A 113 2.35 -15.09 13.08
N LEU A 114 2.96 -15.40 11.94
CA LEU A 114 2.73 -16.64 11.20
C LEU A 114 4.08 -17.27 10.86
N ALA A 115 4.16 -18.60 10.94
CA ALA A 115 5.29 -19.39 10.51
C ALA A 115 4.80 -20.67 9.83
N THR A 116 5.37 -21.03 8.69
CA THR A 116 4.98 -22.23 7.93
C THR A 116 6.21 -22.95 7.42
N PRO A 117 6.42 -24.23 7.81
CA PRO A 117 7.55 -25.00 7.29
C PRO A 117 7.34 -25.30 5.80
N LEU A 118 8.42 -25.25 5.04
CA LEU A 118 8.42 -25.48 3.60
C LEU A 118 9.04 -26.83 3.25
N GLY A 119 8.38 -27.57 2.35
CA GLY A 119 8.85 -28.84 1.80
C GLY A 119 8.55 -30.08 2.65
N ALA A 120 8.60 -29.97 3.98
CA ALA A 120 8.26 -31.07 4.89
C ALA A 120 7.62 -30.53 6.19
N PRO A 121 6.75 -31.30 6.86
CA PRO A 121 6.20 -30.91 8.15
C PRO A 121 7.29 -30.81 9.22
N MET A 122 7.16 -29.82 10.11
CA MET A 122 7.96 -29.67 11.32
C MET A 122 6.97 -29.48 12.49
N PRO A 123 6.47 -30.58 13.09
CA PRO A 123 5.35 -30.52 14.04
C PRO A 123 5.67 -29.74 15.33
N ASP A 124 6.95 -29.66 15.68
CA ASP A 124 7.42 -28.91 16.86
C ASP A 124 7.82 -27.46 16.52
N LEU A 125 7.69 -27.02 15.27
CA LEU A 125 8.03 -25.66 14.87
C LEU A 125 7.12 -24.64 15.56
N HIS A 126 7.72 -23.71 16.30
CA HIS A 126 7.00 -22.66 17.00
C HIS A 126 7.82 -21.37 17.07
N LEU A 127 7.14 -20.29 17.44
CA LEU A 127 7.79 -19.04 17.84
C LEU A 127 8.31 -19.20 19.26
N SER A 128 9.62 -19.34 19.43
CA SER A 128 10.25 -19.47 20.75
C SER A 128 10.46 -18.11 21.43
N SER A 129 10.53 -17.04 20.64
CA SER A 129 10.60 -15.67 21.17
C SER A 129 9.82 -14.70 20.29
N GLU A 130 8.81 -14.07 20.89
CA GLU A 130 8.13 -12.90 20.33
C GLU A 130 9.09 -11.71 20.23
N VAL A 131 8.71 -10.72 19.41
CA VAL A 131 9.47 -9.49 19.32
C VAL A 131 9.41 -8.76 20.65
N HIS A 132 10.56 -8.51 21.27
CA HIS A 132 10.66 -7.83 22.56
C HIS A 132 11.64 -6.66 22.49
N ARG A 133 11.33 -5.61 23.26
CA ARG A 133 12.27 -4.49 23.42
C ARG A 133 13.43 -4.96 24.29
N LYS A 134 14.64 -4.84 23.78
CA LYS A 134 15.85 -5.00 24.59
C LYS A 134 16.03 -3.74 25.44
N PHE A 135 16.42 -3.91 26.70
CA PHE A 135 16.63 -2.80 27.64
C PHE A 135 17.71 -1.82 27.16
N LEU A 136 18.69 -2.33 26.42
CA LEU A 136 19.79 -1.58 25.83
C LEU A 136 19.76 -1.74 24.31
N TRP A 137 19.61 -0.63 23.58
CA TRP A 137 19.57 -0.60 22.11
C TRP A 137 20.87 -1.09 21.46
N ILE A 138 22.00 -1.03 22.18
CA ILE A 138 23.29 -1.56 21.73
C ILE A 138 23.34 -3.09 21.64
N LEU A 139 22.33 -3.80 22.18
CA LEU A 139 22.27 -5.28 22.20
C LEU A 139 21.75 -5.87 20.89
N GLY A 140 21.74 -5.08 19.81
CA GLY A 140 21.31 -5.47 18.48
C GLY A 140 19.83 -5.20 18.21
N PRO A 141 19.39 -5.43 16.97
CA PRO A 141 18.06 -5.06 16.51
C PRO A 141 16.95 -5.86 17.22
N PRO A 142 15.69 -5.38 17.15
CA PRO A 142 14.53 -6.19 17.45
C PRO A 142 14.54 -7.48 16.63
N SER A 143 14.01 -8.57 17.18
CA SER A 143 14.01 -9.85 16.48
C SER A 143 12.92 -10.77 17.00
N ILE A 144 12.50 -11.71 16.16
CA ILE A 144 11.80 -12.91 16.58
C ILE A 144 12.74 -14.12 16.51
N VAL A 145 12.40 -15.19 17.23
CA VAL A 145 13.10 -16.47 17.15
C VAL A 145 12.11 -17.59 16.91
N LEU A 146 12.39 -18.40 15.90
CA LEU A 146 11.70 -19.65 15.61
C LEU A 146 12.56 -20.81 16.11
N ALA A 147 11.94 -21.86 16.65
CA ALA A 147 12.63 -23.06 17.13
C ALA A 147 11.78 -24.31 16.91
N GLY A 148 12.36 -25.48 17.21
CA GLY A 148 11.69 -26.77 17.10
C GLY A 148 11.52 -27.27 15.66
N GLY A 149 12.26 -26.69 14.71
CA GLY A 149 12.31 -27.22 13.36
C GLY A 149 13.45 -28.20 13.15
N VAL A 150 13.61 -28.66 11.92
CA VAL A 150 14.70 -29.56 11.52
C VAL A 150 15.88 -28.72 11.01
N PRO A 151 17.14 -29.05 11.36
CA PRO A 151 18.31 -28.35 10.85
C PRO A 151 18.34 -28.22 9.33
N GLY A 152 18.65 -27.03 8.82
CA GLY A 152 18.61 -26.71 7.38
C GLY A 152 17.20 -26.59 6.79
N GLY A 153 16.17 -26.78 7.60
CA GLY A 153 14.77 -26.58 7.21
C GLY A 153 14.49 -25.15 6.80
N ARG A 154 13.51 -24.95 5.91
CA ARG A 154 13.08 -23.62 5.46
C ARG A 154 11.73 -23.27 6.03
N VAL A 155 11.56 -22.03 6.49
CA VAL A 155 10.32 -21.53 7.06
C VAL A 155 9.93 -20.22 6.40
N SER A 156 8.69 -20.14 5.93
CA SER A 156 8.05 -18.87 5.55
C SER A 156 7.51 -18.21 6.80
N TRP A 157 7.88 -16.96 7.06
CA TRP A 157 7.48 -16.23 8.27
C TRP A 157 6.84 -14.89 7.91
N GLN A 158 5.96 -14.43 8.80
CA GLN A 158 5.36 -13.09 8.72
C GLN A 158 5.18 -12.53 10.13
N VAL A 159 5.48 -11.23 10.27
CA VAL A 159 5.15 -10.40 11.43
C VAL A 159 4.29 -9.24 10.95
N THR A 160 3.10 -9.11 11.51
CA THR A 160 2.21 -7.99 11.26
C THR A 160 2.15 -7.11 12.50
N GLY A 161 2.22 -5.79 12.32
CA GLY A 161 2.07 -4.82 13.41
C GLY A 161 1.08 -3.72 13.07
N ILE A 162 0.34 -3.25 14.07
CA ILE A 162 -0.51 -2.06 13.98
C ILE A 162 0.36 -0.82 14.07
N ARG A 163 0.23 0.08 13.09
CA ARG A 163 1.00 1.30 13.00
C ARG A 163 0.59 2.30 14.11
N HIS A 164 1.57 2.97 14.73
CA HIS A 164 1.33 3.91 15.85
C HIS A 164 2.29 5.11 15.90
N ASP A 165 2.77 5.59 14.75
CA ASP A 165 3.54 6.83 14.71
C ASP A 165 2.68 8.06 15.09
N PRO A 166 3.29 9.24 15.38
CA PRO A 166 2.57 10.39 15.94
C PRO A 166 1.34 10.83 15.15
N TYR A 167 1.37 10.73 13.81
CA TYR A 167 0.21 11.11 13.00
C TYR A 167 -0.97 10.16 13.22
N VAL A 168 -0.72 8.84 13.20
CA VAL A 168 -1.76 7.82 13.42
C VAL A 168 -2.33 7.90 14.83
N LEU A 169 -1.50 8.25 15.82
CA LEU A 169 -1.96 8.47 17.21
C LEU A 169 -2.82 9.73 17.36
N ALA A 170 -2.46 10.82 16.67
CA ALA A 170 -3.23 12.06 16.70
C ALA A 170 -4.52 11.99 15.87
N HIS A 171 -4.55 11.10 14.88
CA HIS A 171 -5.67 10.91 13.95
C HIS A 171 -6.04 9.41 13.87
N PRO A 172 -6.58 8.84 14.96
CA PRO A 172 -6.93 7.41 14.99
C PRO A 172 -7.96 7.09 13.92
N ILE A 173 -7.85 5.93 13.29
CA ILE A 173 -8.86 5.44 12.36
C ILE A 173 -10.14 5.15 13.12
N ILE A 174 -11.24 5.70 12.60
CA ILE A 174 -12.60 5.35 13.00
C ILE A 174 -13.18 4.58 11.82
N THR A 175 -13.24 3.25 11.95
CA THR A 175 -13.61 2.35 10.85
C THR A 175 -15.06 2.52 10.41
N GLU A 176 -15.93 2.89 11.35
CA GLU A 176 -17.36 3.07 11.12
C GLU A 176 -17.78 4.45 11.58
N VAL A 177 -18.24 5.27 10.64
CA VAL A 177 -18.79 6.60 10.89
C VAL A 177 -20.18 6.72 10.30
N GLU A 178 -21.02 7.51 10.95
CA GLU A 178 -22.32 7.86 10.40
C GLU A 178 -22.13 8.72 9.14
N LYS A 179 -22.96 8.46 8.13
CA LYS A 179 -23.14 9.40 7.01
C LYS A 179 -23.72 10.72 7.50
N GLY A 180 -23.46 11.81 6.80
CA GLY A 180 -23.93 13.14 7.17
C GLY A 180 -23.05 14.28 6.62
N PRO A 181 -23.23 15.52 7.12
CA PRO A 181 -22.65 16.73 6.55
C PRO A 181 -21.12 16.76 6.45
N ASP A 182 -20.44 15.99 7.30
CA ASP A 182 -18.97 15.91 7.35
C ASP A 182 -18.41 14.65 6.65
N ALA A 183 -19.27 13.84 6.02
CA ALA A 183 -18.91 12.63 5.30
C ALA A 183 -19.01 12.81 3.78
N LEU A 184 -18.59 11.80 3.01
CA LEU A 184 -18.65 11.82 1.55
C LEU A 184 -20.08 11.68 0.97
N ALA A 185 -21.05 11.31 1.81
CA ALA A 185 -22.47 11.19 1.45
C ALA A 185 -23.36 11.43 2.66
N ASP A 186 -24.56 11.94 2.41
CA ASP A 186 -25.57 12.12 3.45
C ASP A 186 -26.30 10.82 3.82
N LYS A 187 -26.99 10.83 4.96
CA LYS A 187 -27.82 9.69 5.38
C LYS A 187 -28.90 9.42 4.34
N GLY A 188 -28.99 8.18 3.89
CA GLY A 188 -29.95 7.76 2.87
C GLY A 188 -29.41 7.83 1.43
N GLU A 189 -28.21 8.39 1.21
CA GLU A 189 -27.61 8.47 -0.11
C GLU A 189 -26.56 7.37 -0.34
N TYR A 190 -26.37 6.96 -1.60
CA TYR A 190 -25.25 6.14 -2.04
C TYR A 190 -24.16 7.00 -2.65
N LEU A 191 -22.88 6.63 -2.45
CA LEU A 191 -21.76 7.26 -3.17
C LEU A 191 -21.81 6.98 -4.67
N LEU A 192 -22.34 5.81 -5.05
CA LEU A 192 -22.50 5.36 -6.44
C LEU A 192 -23.89 4.72 -6.61
N PRO A 193 -24.96 5.52 -6.71
CA PRO A 193 -26.35 5.04 -6.73
C PRO A 193 -26.63 3.98 -7.81
N GLU A 194 -25.97 4.08 -8.96
CA GLU A 194 -26.16 3.21 -10.12
C GLU A 194 -25.90 1.71 -9.86
N TYR A 195 -25.20 1.36 -8.78
CA TYR A 195 -24.93 -0.04 -8.39
C TYR A 195 -25.88 -0.59 -7.33
N TYR A 196 -26.65 0.27 -6.65
CA TYR A 196 -27.51 -0.12 -5.53
C TYR A 196 -28.99 0.08 -5.82
N GLU A 197 -29.31 1.10 -6.61
CA GLU A 197 -30.66 1.34 -7.10
C GLU A 197 -30.91 0.41 -8.30
N LYS A 198 -31.27 -0.84 -8.00
CA LYS A 198 -31.86 -1.72 -9.02
C LYS A 198 -33.20 -1.11 -9.44
N LYS A 199 -33.37 -0.96 -10.76
CA LYS A 199 -34.71 -0.79 -11.37
C LYS A 199 -35.61 -1.97 -11.06
#